data_AF-A0A167BZE9-F1
#
_entry.id   AF-A0A167BZE9-F1
#
_cell.length_a   1.000
_cell.length_b   1.000
_cell.length_c   1.000
_cell.angle_alpha   90.00
_cell.angle_beta   90.00
_cell.angle_gamma   90.00
#
_symmetry.space_group_name_H-M   'P 1'
#
loop_
_entity.id
_entity.type
_entity.pdbx_description
1 polymer ?
#
loop_
_entity_poly.entity_id
_entity_poly.type
_entity_poly.pdbx_seq_one_letter_code
_entity_poly.pdbx_strand_id
1 'polypeptide(L)'
;MTRLAFFVLIAITASAADITTARAAAAVVAVNSPLQAPLAPSPSDPFPLWLQELTGQTRWPGETPPYIPMPNIDLSQVPNEIPRRDLGVCQGIERSHCSFDCYRCVAVDDISTCPTLSQTFDDGPSMHTPKLLMELEYKTTFFTQGINVVRYPDIFRQQHMAGHLLATHTWSHAHLPGLSNEDIVAQLQWSIWAMNATAGIVPKYFRPPYGAIDDRVRSISRQFGLVAVFWDRDSYDWRLNDDSKLVEEVVKDIVSWKQESQGGLILEHDSTVKTVNAGINVSRMLGPSQLTVAECINSNWYQNQ
;
A
#
# COMPACT_ATOMS: atom_id res chain seq x y z
N MET A 1 9.99 -67.24 -47.74
CA MET A 1 9.72 -67.13 -46.29
C MET A 1 9.34 -65.67 -46.04
N THR A 2 8.15 -65.23 -45.64
CA THR A 2 6.84 -65.81 -45.29
C THR A 2 5.90 -64.59 -45.33
N ARG A 3 4.98 -64.51 -46.31
CA ARG A 3 3.50 -64.42 -46.17
C ARG A 3 2.98 -63.35 -45.17
N LEU A 4 2.23 -62.35 -45.67
CA LEU A 4 0.74 -62.23 -45.69
C LEU A 4 0.17 -61.92 -44.27
N ALA A 5 -0.88 -61.12 -44.03
CA ALA A 5 -1.97 -60.62 -44.86
C ALA A 5 -2.72 -59.48 -44.12
N PHE A 6 -3.59 -58.83 -44.90
CA PHE A 6 -4.76 -58.00 -44.56
C PHE A 6 -5.72 -58.60 -43.51
N PHE A 7 -6.76 -57.78 -43.19
CA PHE A 7 -8.08 -58.06 -42.57
C PHE A 7 -8.20 -57.59 -41.10
N VAL A 8 -9.31 -57.03 -40.60
CA VAL A 8 -10.53 -56.46 -41.18
C VAL A 8 -11.23 -55.65 -40.08
N LEU A 9 -12.03 -54.66 -40.48
CA LEU A 9 -12.93 -53.88 -39.65
C LEU A 9 -14.09 -54.78 -39.14
N ILE A 10 -14.21 -54.99 -37.83
CA ILE A 10 -15.41 -55.61 -37.23
C ILE A 10 -16.17 -54.56 -36.44
N ALA A 11 -17.34 -54.21 -36.94
CA ALA A 11 -18.38 -53.55 -36.19
C ALA A 11 -19.00 -54.56 -35.22
N ILE A 12 -19.04 -54.21 -33.93
CA ILE A 12 -19.89 -54.88 -32.94
C ILE A 12 -20.96 -53.88 -32.54
N THR A 13 -22.18 -54.16 -32.96
CA THR A 13 -23.41 -53.60 -32.39
C THR A 13 -23.85 -54.45 -31.20
N ALA A 14 -23.91 -53.85 -30.01
CA ALA A 14 -24.71 -54.28 -28.85
C ALA A 14 -24.47 -53.24 -27.76
N SER A 15 -25.40 -52.83 -26.89
CA SER A 15 -26.83 -52.99 -26.72
C SER A 15 -27.12 -52.04 -25.55
N ALA A 16 -28.23 -51.32 -25.61
CA ALA A 16 -28.64 -50.42 -24.54
C ALA A 16 -28.96 -51.20 -23.25
N ALA A 17 -28.28 -50.87 -22.15
CA ALA A 17 -28.83 -50.91 -20.80
C ALA A 17 -27.89 -50.14 -19.85
N ASP A 18 -28.52 -49.44 -18.92
CA ASP A 18 -27.98 -48.82 -17.71
C ASP A 18 -27.38 -47.41 -17.81
N ILE A 19 -28.34 -46.48 -17.72
CA ILE A 19 -28.24 -45.13 -17.17
C ILE A 19 -27.50 -45.18 -15.83
N THR A 20 -26.33 -44.55 -15.72
CA THR A 20 -25.94 -43.71 -14.56
C THR A 20 -24.60 -43.02 -14.77
N THR A 21 -24.60 -41.70 -14.53
CA THR A 21 -23.50 -40.87 -14.02
C THR A 21 -22.18 -40.75 -14.81
N ALA A 22 -22.07 -39.69 -15.61
CA ALA A 22 -20.82 -38.93 -15.76
C ALA A 22 -21.12 -37.49 -16.24
N ARG A 23 -21.75 -36.68 -15.39
CA ARG A 23 -21.63 -35.22 -15.48
C ARG A 23 -20.37 -34.84 -14.73
N ALA A 24 -19.49 -34.09 -15.39
CA ALA A 24 -18.31 -33.50 -14.78
C ALA A 24 -18.73 -32.69 -13.54
N ALA A 25 -18.44 -33.22 -12.36
CA ALA A 25 -18.47 -32.46 -11.13
C ALA A 25 -17.18 -31.63 -11.10
N ALA A 26 -17.30 -30.34 -11.37
CA ALA A 26 -16.34 -29.38 -10.86
C ALA A 26 -16.32 -29.56 -9.33
N ALA A 27 -15.19 -30.00 -8.81
CA ALA A 27 -14.99 -30.12 -7.37
C ALA A 27 -15.07 -28.71 -6.78
N VAL A 28 -16.23 -28.38 -6.21
CA VAL A 28 -16.34 -27.33 -5.21
C VAL A 28 -15.52 -27.82 -4.02
N VAL A 29 -14.27 -27.37 -3.94
CA VAL A 29 -13.46 -27.51 -2.73
C VAL A 29 -14.14 -26.63 -1.69
N ALA A 30 -14.87 -27.27 -0.78
CA ALA A 30 -15.43 -26.62 0.39
C ALA A 30 -14.27 -26.06 1.22
N VAL A 31 -14.12 -24.73 1.22
CA VAL A 31 -13.23 -24.01 2.14
C VAL A 31 -13.89 -24.02 3.52
N ASN A 32 -13.73 -25.13 4.24
CA ASN A 32 -13.94 -25.18 5.68
C ASN A 32 -12.56 -25.26 6.33
N SER A 33 -11.84 -24.14 6.33
CA SER A 33 -10.75 -23.93 7.27
C SER A 33 -11.28 -23.02 8.39
N PRO A 34 -11.23 -23.46 9.66
CA PRO A 34 -11.58 -22.59 10.77
C PRO A 34 -10.62 -21.40 10.76
N LEU A 35 -11.16 -20.19 10.95
CA LEU A 35 -10.44 -18.95 11.18
C LEU A 35 -9.15 -19.23 11.96
N GLN A 36 -8.01 -19.17 11.29
CA GLN A 36 -6.72 -19.26 11.95
C GLN A 36 -6.70 -18.15 13.01
N ALA A 37 -6.41 -18.54 14.25
CA ALA A 37 -6.11 -17.63 15.33
C ALA A 37 -5.12 -16.55 14.84
N PRO A 38 -5.18 -15.31 15.36
CA PRO A 38 -4.25 -14.26 14.95
C PRO A 38 -2.83 -14.82 15.02
N LEU A 39 -2.14 -14.81 13.88
CA LEU A 39 -0.75 -15.26 13.79
C LEU A 39 0.00 -14.54 14.91
N ALA A 40 0.53 -15.30 15.86
CA ALA A 40 1.43 -14.73 16.87
C ALA A 40 2.56 -14.00 16.11
N PRO A 41 3.00 -12.83 16.58
CA PRO A 41 4.10 -12.12 15.92
C PRO A 41 5.28 -13.09 15.77
N SER A 42 5.66 -13.34 14.51
CA SER A 42 6.86 -14.09 14.14
C SER A 42 8.07 -13.40 14.76
N PRO A 43 9.13 -14.13 15.18
CA PRO A 43 10.34 -13.48 15.65
C PRO A 43 10.82 -12.49 14.59
N SER A 44 10.94 -11.21 14.98
CA SER A 44 11.38 -10.13 14.09
C SER A 44 12.65 -10.53 13.36
N ASP A 45 12.74 -10.22 12.06
CA ASP A 45 13.96 -10.43 11.29
C ASP A 45 15.17 -9.85 12.06
N PRO A 46 16.33 -10.53 12.04
CA PRO A 46 17.53 -9.97 12.63
C PRO A 46 17.85 -8.62 11.98
N PHE A 47 18.40 -7.70 12.77
CA PHE A 47 18.84 -6.41 12.23
C PHE A 47 19.91 -6.64 11.14
N PRO A 48 19.79 -6.05 9.94
CA PRO A 48 20.68 -6.37 8.83
C PRO A 48 22.13 -5.97 9.11
N LEU A 49 23.09 -6.86 8.82
CA LEU A 49 24.53 -6.59 9.03
C LEU A 49 25.02 -5.35 8.27
N TRP A 50 24.60 -5.19 7.00
CA TRP A 50 24.97 -4.03 6.20
C TRP A 50 24.48 -2.72 6.83
N LEU A 51 23.31 -2.74 7.49
CA LEU A 51 22.75 -1.57 8.14
C LEU A 51 23.45 -1.30 9.48
N GLN A 52 23.89 -2.34 10.18
CA GLN A 52 24.76 -2.22 11.35
C GLN A 52 26.11 -1.60 10.96
N GLU A 53 26.74 -2.05 9.88
CA GLU A 53 28.00 -1.48 9.39
C GLU A 53 27.84 -0.01 8.98
N LEU A 54 26.72 0.33 8.36
CA LEU A 54 26.43 1.70 7.91
C LEU A 54 26.12 2.66 9.09
N THR A 55 25.36 2.22 10.08
CA THR A 55 24.78 3.10 11.11
C THR A 55 25.41 2.94 12.49
N GLY A 56 26.15 1.85 12.73
CA GLY A 56 26.60 1.43 14.05
C GLY A 56 25.48 0.91 14.97
N GLN A 57 24.23 0.86 14.51
CA GLN A 57 23.10 0.39 15.29
C GLN A 57 23.00 -1.14 15.24
N THR A 58 22.40 -1.73 16.28
CA THR A 58 22.16 -3.19 16.36
C THR A 58 20.69 -3.55 16.40
N ARG A 59 19.81 -2.53 16.32
CA ARG A 59 18.36 -2.67 16.35
C ARG A 59 17.71 -1.51 15.60
N TRP A 60 16.50 -1.75 15.13
CA TRP A 60 15.64 -0.70 14.58
C TRP A 60 15.34 0.39 15.63
N PRO A 61 15.29 1.67 15.23
CA PRO A 61 15.03 2.77 16.16
C PRO A 61 13.57 2.80 16.64
N GLY A 62 13.29 3.64 17.64
CA GLY A 62 11.93 3.99 18.03
C GLY A 62 11.27 4.96 17.04
N GLU A 63 10.19 5.63 17.46
CA GLU A 63 9.42 6.54 16.60
C GLU A 63 10.23 7.76 16.11
N THR A 64 11.22 8.22 16.87
CA THR A 64 12.14 9.28 16.43
C THR A 64 13.46 8.65 16.00
N PRO A 65 13.62 8.28 14.72
CA PRO A 65 14.83 7.64 14.24
C PRO A 65 15.99 8.65 14.17
N PRO A 66 17.24 8.22 14.40
CA PRO A 66 18.39 9.11 14.29
C PRO A 66 18.65 9.47 12.83
N TYR A 67 19.04 10.72 12.59
CA TYR A 67 19.55 11.16 11.29
C TYR A 67 20.90 10.49 10.99
N ILE A 68 20.98 9.82 9.83
CA ILE A 68 22.22 9.26 9.30
C ILE A 68 22.54 10.01 7.99
N PRO A 69 23.61 10.81 7.93
CA PRO A 69 23.97 11.54 6.71
C PRO A 69 24.15 10.61 5.51
N MET A 70 23.65 11.02 4.35
CA MET A 70 23.89 10.31 3.09
C MET A 70 24.47 11.25 2.04
N PRO A 71 25.40 10.77 1.19
CA PRO A 71 26.06 11.59 0.20
C PRO A 71 25.11 12.14 -0.89
N ASN A 72 23.95 11.51 -1.09
CA ASN A 72 22.94 11.93 -2.08
C ASN A 72 21.90 12.90 -1.51
N ILE A 73 22.03 13.31 -0.24
CA ILE A 73 21.14 14.29 0.39
C ILE A 73 21.90 15.59 0.63
N ASP A 74 21.53 16.63 -0.11
CA ASP A 74 22.03 18.00 0.03
C ASP A 74 20.96 18.89 0.68
N LEU A 75 21.11 19.11 1.99
CA LEU A 75 20.21 19.97 2.76
C LEU A 75 20.35 21.46 2.40
N SER A 76 21.39 21.87 1.67
CA SER A 76 21.54 23.26 1.21
C SER A 76 20.57 23.62 0.06
N GLN A 77 20.02 22.62 -0.64
CA GLN A 77 18.98 22.80 -1.67
C GLN A 77 17.55 22.85 -1.08
N VAL A 78 17.41 22.71 0.22
CA VAL A 78 16.11 22.73 0.88
C VAL A 78 15.73 24.19 1.19
N PRO A 79 14.53 24.67 0.77
CA PRO A 79 14.06 26.01 1.10
C PRO A 79 14.17 26.29 2.60
N ASN A 80 14.76 27.41 2.99
CA ASN A 80 15.02 27.75 4.39
C ASN A 80 14.04 28.80 4.95
N GLU A 81 13.24 29.39 4.08
CA GLU A 81 12.23 30.41 4.36
C GLU A 81 10.92 29.83 4.91
N ILE A 82 10.70 28.52 4.79
CA ILE A 82 9.45 27.86 5.17
C ILE A 82 9.51 27.47 6.66
N PRO A 83 8.72 28.14 7.53
CA PRO A 83 8.75 27.87 8.97
C PRO A 83 8.18 26.47 9.27
N ARG A 84 8.74 25.84 10.31
CA ARG A 84 8.10 24.64 10.89
C ARG A 84 6.77 25.02 11.52
N ARG A 85 5.81 24.11 11.50
CA ARG A 85 4.47 24.35 12.04
C ARG A 85 3.87 23.13 12.70
N ASP A 86 2.95 23.39 13.62
CA ASP A 86 2.14 22.35 14.25
C ASP A 86 1.08 21.82 13.28
N LEU A 87 0.63 20.59 13.52
CA LEU A 87 -0.40 19.94 12.71
C LEU A 87 -1.69 20.78 12.70
N GLY A 88 -2.24 21.00 11.51
CA GLY A 88 -3.48 21.78 11.31
C GLY A 88 -3.31 23.30 11.41
N VAL A 89 -2.11 23.81 11.72
CA VAL A 89 -1.84 25.25 11.74
C VAL A 89 -1.42 25.71 10.34
N CYS A 90 -2.24 26.58 9.74
CA CYS A 90 -2.00 27.17 8.42
C CYS A 90 -1.79 28.69 8.46
N GLN A 91 -1.92 29.30 9.64
CA GLN A 91 -1.66 30.73 9.82
C GLN A 91 -0.18 31.02 9.57
N GLY A 92 0.11 32.00 8.71
CA GLY A 92 1.48 32.39 8.37
C GLY A 92 2.17 31.51 7.32
N ILE A 93 1.50 30.48 6.81
CA ILE A 93 1.99 29.70 5.68
C ILE A 93 1.59 30.41 4.39
N GLU A 94 2.55 30.67 3.50
CA GLU A 94 2.24 31.27 2.22
C GLU A 94 1.74 30.21 1.23
N ARG A 95 0.84 30.60 0.31
CA ARG A 95 0.37 29.71 -0.75
C ARG A 95 1.50 29.25 -1.69
N SER A 96 2.55 30.05 -1.81
CA SER A 96 3.77 29.78 -2.57
C SER A 96 4.53 28.56 -2.05
N HIS A 97 4.42 28.22 -0.75
CA HIS A 97 5.06 27.04 -0.14
C HIS A 97 4.38 25.70 -0.49
N CYS A 98 3.37 25.76 -1.35
CA CYS A 98 2.60 24.65 -1.89
C CYS A 98 2.14 23.60 -0.85
N SER A 99 1.58 24.02 0.29
CA SER A 99 1.05 23.06 1.26
C SER A 99 -0.27 22.41 0.81
N PHE A 100 -0.32 21.08 0.84
CA PHE A 100 -1.53 20.32 0.49
C PHE A 100 -2.59 20.37 1.59
N ASP A 101 -2.20 20.19 2.85
CA ASP A 101 -3.13 20.24 3.97
C ASP A 101 -3.71 21.64 4.23
N CYS A 102 -2.98 22.72 3.93
CA CYS A 102 -3.49 24.09 4.05
C CYS A 102 -4.25 24.58 2.81
N TYR A 103 -3.75 24.27 1.61
CA TYR A 103 -4.24 24.89 0.37
C TYR A 103 -4.61 23.91 -0.73
N ARG A 104 -4.56 22.59 -0.46
CA ARG A 104 -4.69 21.52 -1.46
C ARG A 104 -3.75 21.72 -2.65
N CYS A 105 -2.58 22.33 -2.40
CA CYS A 105 -1.59 22.53 -3.45
C CYS A 105 -0.89 21.21 -3.77
N VAL A 106 -0.93 20.85 -5.05
CA VAL A 106 -0.32 19.66 -5.64
C VAL A 106 0.74 20.17 -6.62
N ALA A 107 2.00 19.74 -6.44
CA ALA A 107 3.07 20.08 -7.37
C ALA A 107 2.92 19.31 -8.69
N VAL A 108 3.61 19.75 -9.73
CA VAL A 108 3.49 19.17 -11.09
C VAL A 108 3.81 17.67 -11.16
N ASP A 109 4.69 17.20 -10.29
CA ASP A 109 5.14 15.82 -10.19
C ASP A 109 4.41 15.02 -9.11
N ASP A 110 3.58 15.66 -8.29
CA ASP A 110 2.75 14.96 -7.32
C ASP A 110 1.61 14.20 -8.03
N ILE A 111 1.21 13.07 -7.47
CA ILE A 111 0.07 12.28 -7.98
C ILE A 111 -1.11 12.51 -7.05
N SER A 112 -2.20 13.07 -7.54
CA SER A 112 -3.41 13.26 -6.73
C SER A 112 -4.64 12.54 -7.26
N THR A 113 -4.54 11.89 -8.44
CA THR A 113 -5.68 11.27 -9.11
C THR A 113 -5.31 10.03 -9.93
N CYS A 114 -6.34 9.32 -10.41
CA CYS A 114 -6.23 8.12 -11.21
C CYS A 114 -7.31 8.08 -12.30
N PRO A 115 -7.04 7.52 -13.49
CA PRO A 115 -8.06 7.39 -14.55
C PRO A 115 -9.28 6.56 -14.16
N THR A 116 -9.15 5.67 -13.17
CA THR A 116 -10.23 4.86 -12.61
C THR A 116 -10.28 5.03 -11.10
N LEU A 117 -11.44 4.77 -10.51
CA LEU A 117 -11.59 4.79 -9.05
C LEU A 117 -10.78 3.65 -8.44
N SER A 118 -9.78 4.00 -7.65
CA SER A 118 -8.79 3.05 -7.12
C SER A 118 -8.54 3.28 -5.65
N GLN A 119 -8.68 2.23 -4.85
CA GLN A 119 -8.41 2.28 -3.41
C GLN A 119 -6.91 2.33 -3.14
N THR A 120 -6.56 2.97 -2.04
CA THR A 120 -5.24 2.95 -1.44
C THR A 120 -5.36 2.84 0.07
N PHE A 121 -4.44 2.15 0.73
CA PHE A 121 -4.49 1.87 2.16
C PHE A 121 -3.26 2.41 2.88
N ASP A 122 -3.48 3.23 3.90
CA ASP A 122 -2.42 3.80 4.74
C ASP A 122 -2.29 3.06 6.07
N ASP A 123 -1.18 3.33 6.77
CA ASP A 123 -0.82 2.93 8.13
C ASP A 123 -0.38 1.50 8.37
N GLY A 124 -0.69 0.56 7.48
CA GLY A 124 -0.24 -0.82 7.59
C GLY A 124 1.28 -1.01 7.48
N PRO A 125 1.74 -2.28 7.47
CA PRO A 125 0.94 -3.47 7.77
C PRO A 125 0.49 -3.50 9.24
N SER A 126 -0.64 -4.14 9.50
CA SER A 126 -1.19 -4.38 10.84
C SER A 126 -1.55 -5.85 11.01
N MET A 127 -1.94 -6.24 12.23
CA MET A 127 -2.50 -7.58 12.46
C MET A 127 -3.81 -7.85 11.69
N HIS A 128 -4.43 -6.83 11.11
CA HIS A 128 -5.68 -6.93 10.34
C HIS A 128 -5.45 -6.97 8.83
N THR A 129 -4.29 -6.51 8.34
CA THR A 129 -3.93 -6.54 6.92
C THR A 129 -4.09 -7.94 6.28
N PRO A 130 -3.75 -9.08 6.93
CA PRO A 130 -3.97 -10.40 6.33
C PRO A 130 -5.44 -10.67 5.99
N LYS A 131 -6.39 -10.17 6.80
CA LYS A 131 -7.82 -10.28 6.50
C LYS A 131 -8.18 -9.51 5.23
N LEU A 132 -7.63 -8.29 5.08
CA LEU A 132 -7.83 -7.49 3.87
C LEU A 132 -7.28 -8.22 2.64
N LEU A 133 -6.05 -8.73 2.72
CA LEU A 133 -5.39 -9.44 1.61
C LEU A 133 -6.16 -10.68 1.14
N MET A 134 -6.75 -11.45 2.06
CA MET A 134 -7.55 -12.63 1.70
C MET A 134 -8.83 -12.28 0.91
N GLU A 135 -9.34 -11.06 1.08
CA GLU A 135 -10.63 -10.63 0.55
C GLU A 135 -10.51 -9.65 -0.62
N LEU A 136 -9.31 -9.12 -0.88
CA LEU A 136 -9.02 -8.30 -2.05
C LEU A 136 -8.92 -9.17 -3.30
N GLU A 137 -9.79 -8.92 -4.27
CA GLU A 137 -9.74 -9.57 -5.59
C GLU A 137 -8.80 -8.86 -6.58
N TYR A 138 -8.42 -7.61 -6.27
CA TYR A 138 -7.72 -6.72 -7.19
C TYR A 138 -6.48 -6.10 -6.53
N LYS A 139 -5.48 -5.79 -7.36
CA LYS A 139 -4.27 -5.11 -6.91
C LYS A 139 -4.61 -3.68 -6.48
N THR A 140 -3.88 -3.19 -5.49
CA THR A 140 -4.05 -1.88 -4.87
C THR A 140 -2.69 -1.39 -4.40
N THR A 141 -2.65 -0.19 -3.81
CA THR A 141 -1.44 0.43 -3.26
C THR A 141 -1.55 0.53 -1.75
N PHE A 142 -0.54 0.05 -1.04
CA PHE A 142 -0.38 0.21 0.40
C PHE A 142 0.74 1.22 0.69
N PHE A 143 0.44 2.25 1.47
CA PHE A 143 1.43 3.17 2.03
C PHE A 143 1.74 2.74 3.46
N THR A 144 2.87 2.07 3.64
CA THR A 144 3.20 1.39 4.89
C THR A 144 4.14 2.21 5.77
N GLN A 145 3.90 2.21 7.08
CA GLN A 145 4.83 2.81 8.04
C GLN A 145 6.05 1.90 8.24
N GLY A 146 7.26 2.45 8.21
CA GLY A 146 8.49 1.69 8.35
C GLY A 146 8.58 0.92 9.67
N ILE A 147 8.10 1.50 10.77
CA ILE A 147 8.03 0.84 12.07
C ILE A 147 7.12 -0.40 12.04
N ASN A 148 6.08 -0.38 11.21
CA ASN A 148 5.17 -1.51 11.04
C ASN A 148 5.74 -2.57 10.12
N VAL A 149 6.54 -2.19 9.11
CA VAL A 149 7.30 -3.15 8.29
C VAL A 149 8.20 -4.01 9.16
N VAL A 150 8.94 -3.41 10.11
CA VAL A 150 9.83 -4.18 11.00
C VAL A 150 9.08 -4.94 12.10
N ARG A 151 7.88 -4.49 12.47
CA ARG A 151 7.00 -5.15 13.45
C ARG A 151 6.27 -6.36 12.86
N TYR A 152 5.87 -6.27 11.59
CA TYR A 152 5.11 -7.29 10.87
C TYR A 152 5.75 -7.68 9.53
N PRO A 153 7.01 -8.14 9.52
CA PRO A 153 7.76 -8.38 8.29
C PRO A 153 7.09 -9.43 7.38
N ASP A 154 6.50 -10.47 7.96
CA ASP A 154 5.81 -11.52 7.20
C ASP A 154 4.53 -11.02 6.55
N ILE A 155 3.81 -10.09 7.18
CA ILE A 155 2.62 -9.47 6.60
C ILE A 155 3.02 -8.55 5.44
N PHE A 156 4.10 -7.77 5.61
CA PHE A 156 4.65 -6.95 4.53
C PHE A 156 5.04 -7.80 3.31
N ARG A 157 5.72 -8.93 3.53
CA ARG A 157 6.05 -9.89 2.47
C ARG A 157 4.80 -10.48 1.81
N GLN A 158 3.75 -10.77 2.58
CA GLN A 158 2.47 -11.22 2.01
C GLN A 158 1.86 -10.17 1.09
N GLN A 159 1.85 -8.89 1.47
CA GLN A 159 1.38 -7.80 0.60
C GLN A 159 2.18 -7.76 -0.72
N HIS A 160 3.51 -7.90 -0.63
CA HIS A 160 4.40 -7.90 -1.80
C HIS A 160 4.15 -9.13 -2.70
N MET A 161 4.08 -10.33 -2.12
CA MET A 161 3.86 -11.59 -2.83
C MET A 161 2.47 -11.69 -3.46
N ALA A 162 1.46 -11.06 -2.86
CA ALA A 162 0.13 -10.92 -3.45
C ALA A 162 0.11 -9.93 -4.64
N GLY A 163 1.23 -9.26 -4.92
CA GLY A 163 1.40 -8.41 -6.09
C GLY A 163 0.77 -7.04 -5.96
N HIS A 164 0.62 -6.52 -4.73
CA HIS A 164 0.21 -5.14 -4.48
C HIS A 164 1.40 -4.18 -4.56
N LEU A 165 1.14 -2.92 -4.91
CA LEU A 165 2.17 -1.88 -4.87
C LEU A 165 2.40 -1.47 -3.41
N LEU A 166 3.66 -1.47 -2.98
CA LEU A 166 4.04 -1.05 -1.64
C LEU A 166 4.83 0.26 -1.71
N ALA A 167 4.39 1.26 -0.97
CA ALA A 167 4.93 2.60 -0.92
C ALA A 167 5.21 2.99 0.54
N THR A 168 6.05 4.00 0.77
CA THR A 168 6.37 4.42 2.14
C THR A 168 5.36 5.43 2.66
N HIS A 169 4.98 5.28 3.92
CA HIS A 169 4.21 6.27 4.69
C HIS A 169 5.06 6.85 5.83
N THR A 170 6.35 7.09 5.55
CA THR A 170 7.40 7.47 6.52
C THR A 170 7.73 6.36 7.51
N TRP A 171 8.59 6.63 8.49
CA TRP A 171 8.99 5.65 9.49
C TRP A 171 7.92 5.45 10.55
N SER A 172 7.44 6.54 11.16
CA SER A 172 6.56 6.50 12.34
C SER A 172 5.32 7.39 12.21
N HIS A 173 4.92 7.76 11.00
CA HIS A 173 3.77 8.64 10.75
C HIS A 173 3.93 10.06 11.37
N ALA A 174 5.15 10.58 11.38
CA ALA A 174 5.41 11.91 11.94
C ALA A 174 4.88 13.04 11.03
N HIS A 175 4.40 14.14 11.62
CA HIS A 175 3.99 15.35 10.90
C HIS A 175 5.20 16.09 10.31
N LEU A 176 5.52 15.82 9.05
CA LEU A 176 6.76 16.26 8.40
C LEU A 176 6.99 17.79 8.40
N PRO A 177 5.98 18.66 8.16
CA PRO A 177 6.17 20.12 8.23
C PRO A 177 6.56 20.65 9.63
N GLY A 178 6.32 19.86 10.69
CA GLY A 178 6.74 20.21 12.06
C GLY A 178 8.20 19.87 12.36
N LEU A 179 8.85 19.08 11.52
CA LEU A 179 10.16 18.50 11.78
C LEU A 179 11.32 19.36 11.27
N SER A 180 12.54 19.06 11.75
CA SER A 180 13.77 19.52 11.12
C SER A 180 14.00 18.84 9.77
N ASN A 181 14.87 19.40 8.93
CA ASN A 181 15.18 18.77 7.65
C ASN A 181 15.85 17.40 7.87
N GLU A 182 16.74 17.32 8.85
CA GLU A 182 17.41 16.11 9.28
C GLU A 182 16.42 15.04 9.75
N ASP A 183 15.39 15.43 10.52
CA ASP A 183 14.37 14.51 10.99
C ASP A 183 13.44 14.04 9.86
N ILE A 184 13.13 14.90 8.87
CA ILE A 184 12.41 14.48 7.66
C ILE A 184 13.23 13.44 6.89
N VAL A 185 14.54 13.68 6.72
CA VAL A 185 15.46 12.72 6.09
C VAL A 185 15.42 11.40 6.85
N ALA A 186 15.54 11.42 8.17
CA ALA A 186 15.52 10.22 9.00
C ALA A 186 14.20 9.43 8.84
N GLN A 187 13.06 10.11 8.83
CA GLN A 187 11.74 9.49 8.67
C GLN A 187 11.60 8.76 7.33
N LEU A 188 12.10 9.33 6.23
CA LEU A 188 12.05 8.68 4.92
C LEU A 188 13.09 7.56 4.79
N GLN A 189 14.32 7.85 5.21
CA GLN A 189 15.47 6.95 5.12
C GLN A 189 15.23 5.61 5.83
N TRP A 190 14.85 5.65 7.11
CA TRP A 190 14.67 4.43 7.89
C TRP A 190 13.50 3.60 7.38
N SER A 191 12.46 4.24 6.85
CA SER A 191 11.35 3.55 6.19
C SER A 191 11.80 2.82 4.93
N ILE A 192 12.55 3.50 4.05
CA ILE A 192 13.13 2.90 2.83
C ILE A 192 14.03 1.72 3.18
N TRP A 193 14.91 1.86 4.18
CA TRP A 193 15.80 0.78 4.60
C TRP A 193 15.07 -0.44 5.14
N ALA A 194 13.99 -0.24 5.92
CA ALA A 194 13.17 -1.34 6.40
C ALA A 194 12.48 -2.07 5.24
N MET A 195 11.88 -1.33 4.30
CA MET A 195 11.25 -1.93 3.11
C MET A 195 12.24 -2.74 2.27
N ASN A 196 13.46 -2.20 2.07
CA ASN A 196 14.53 -2.91 1.36
C ASN A 196 15.02 -4.14 2.13
N ALA A 197 15.24 -4.03 3.43
CA ALA A 197 15.71 -5.14 4.26
C ALA A 197 14.69 -6.30 4.31
N THR A 198 13.38 -5.99 4.33
CA THR A 198 12.33 -7.00 4.50
C THR A 198 11.95 -7.68 3.19
N ALA A 199 11.87 -6.94 2.09
CA ALA A 199 11.37 -7.46 0.80
C ALA A 199 12.21 -7.09 -0.43
N GLY A 200 13.36 -6.42 -0.26
CA GLY A 200 14.25 -6.04 -1.36
C GLY A 200 13.72 -4.92 -2.24
N ILE A 201 12.76 -4.13 -1.75
CA ILE A 201 12.10 -3.06 -2.52
C ILE A 201 12.62 -1.68 -2.13
N VAL A 202 12.84 -0.83 -3.13
CA VAL A 202 13.13 0.60 -2.93
C VAL A 202 11.92 1.40 -3.43
N PRO A 203 11.07 1.95 -2.53
CA PRO A 203 9.81 2.56 -2.92
C PRO A 203 10.05 3.79 -3.81
N LYS A 204 9.22 3.95 -4.84
CA LYS A 204 9.21 5.16 -5.70
C LYS A 204 8.18 6.18 -5.24
N TYR A 205 7.21 5.74 -4.46
CA TYR A 205 6.08 6.56 -4.04
C TYR A 205 6.09 6.69 -2.52
N PHE A 206 5.63 7.85 -2.04
CA PHE A 206 5.28 8.03 -0.65
C PHE A 206 4.01 8.84 -0.51
N ARG A 207 3.33 8.66 0.62
CA ARG A 207 2.24 9.54 1.03
C ARG A 207 2.68 10.26 2.30
N PRO A 208 2.60 11.59 2.37
CA PRO A 208 2.91 12.31 3.61
C PRO A 208 1.80 12.04 4.65
N PRO A 209 2.15 11.69 5.90
CA PRO A 209 1.20 11.61 7.00
C PRO A 209 0.30 12.85 7.08
N TYR A 210 -0.98 12.63 7.36
CA TYR A 210 -2.01 13.68 7.42
C TYR A 210 -2.25 14.46 6.11
N GLY A 211 -1.65 14.02 4.99
CA GLY A 211 -1.58 14.83 3.76
C GLY A 211 -0.71 16.08 3.93
N ALA A 212 0.06 16.18 5.02
CA ALA A 212 0.77 17.40 5.38
C ALA A 212 2.15 17.45 4.71
N ILE A 213 2.30 18.39 3.78
CA ILE A 213 3.53 18.60 3.02
C ILE A 213 3.77 20.09 2.80
N ASP A 214 5.01 20.47 2.57
CA ASP A 214 5.44 21.77 2.04
C ASP A 214 6.65 21.56 1.11
N ASP A 215 7.18 22.63 0.53
CA ASP A 215 8.31 22.51 -0.39
C ASP A 215 9.63 22.08 0.27
N ARG A 216 9.77 22.16 1.60
CA ARG A 216 10.91 21.53 2.29
C ARG A 216 10.80 20.03 2.21
N VAL A 217 9.63 19.49 2.56
CA VAL A 217 9.36 18.06 2.51
C VAL A 217 9.47 17.54 1.07
N ARG A 218 8.95 18.26 0.07
CA ARG A 218 9.11 17.88 -1.35
C ARG A 218 10.57 17.92 -1.81
N SER A 219 11.32 18.96 -1.44
CA SER A 219 12.74 19.05 -1.80
C SER A 219 13.50 17.82 -1.28
N ILE A 220 13.26 17.42 -0.03
CA ILE A 220 13.91 16.26 0.57
C ILE A 220 13.43 14.95 -0.06
N SER A 221 12.12 14.73 -0.23
CA SER A 221 11.59 13.48 -0.78
C SER A 221 12.06 13.22 -2.22
N ARG A 222 12.20 14.27 -3.04
CA ARG A 222 12.75 14.17 -4.40
C ARG A 222 14.20 13.71 -4.42
N GLN A 223 15.01 14.08 -3.43
CA GLN A 223 16.40 13.62 -3.32
C GLN A 223 16.50 12.12 -3.00
N PHE A 224 15.43 11.53 -2.42
CA PHE A 224 15.25 10.09 -2.30
C PHE A 224 14.64 9.43 -3.54
N GLY A 225 14.34 10.18 -4.61
CA GLY A 225 13.64 9.67 -5.79
C GLY A 225 12.15 9.37 -5.56
N LEU A 226 11.57 9.90 -4.48
CA LEU A 226 10.17 9.66 -4.12
C LEU A 226 9.23 10.68 -4.78
N VAL A 227 8.07 10.18 -5.20
CA VAL A 227 6.93 10.98 -5.68
C VAL A 227 5.83 11.01 -4.62
N ALA A 228 5.34 12.19 -4.28
CA ALA A 228 4.25 12.34 -3.30
C ALA A 228 2.90 11.93 -3.92
N VAL A 229 2.11 11.18 -3.15
CA VAL A 229 0.79 10.69 -3.57
C VAL A 229 -0.29 11.13 -2.62
N PHE A 230 -1.31 11.78 -3.15
CA PHE A 230 -2.51 12.26 -2.46
C PHE A 230 -3.73 11.44 -2.87
N TRP A 231 -4.92 12.04 -2.72
CA TRP A 231 -6.20 11.41 -3.00
C TRP A 231 -7.21 12.45 -3.48
N ASP A 232 -8.16 12.01 -4.30
CA ASP A 232 -9.34 12.81 -4.66
C ASP A 232 -10.43 12.69 -3.60
N ARG A 233 -10.57 11.49 -3.01
CA ARG A 233 -11.64 11.17 -2.07
C ARG A 233 -11.11 10.56 -0.78
N ASP A 234 -11.34 11.25 0.32
CA ASP A 234 -11.21 10.69 1.66
C ASP A 234 -12.47 9.88 1.99
N SER A 235 -12.31 8.61 2.38
CA SER A 235 -13.42 7.75 2.81
C SER A 235 -13.95 8.14 4.21
N TYR A 236 -13.11 8.81 5.00
CA TYR A 236 -13.29 9.06 6.42
C TYR A 236 -13.49 7.76 7.23
N ASP A 237 -12.93 6.64 6.79
CA ASP A 237 -12.99 5.35 7.48
C ASP A 237 -12.35 5.37 8.88
N TRP A 238 -11.38 6.24 9.12
CA TRP A 238 -10.78 6.46 10.44
C TRP A 238 -11.82 6.84 11.51
N ARG A 239 -12.96 7.46 11.13
CA ARG A 239 -14.10 7.77 12.03
C ARG A 239 -14.90 6.54 12.47
N LEU A 240 -14.60 5.36 11.93
CA LEU A 240 -15.12 4.10 12.46
C LEU A 240 -14.48 3.77 13.81
N ASN A 241 -13.25 4.23 14.05
CA ASN A 241 -12.50 3.88 15.26
C ASN A 241 -13.01 4.63 16.50
N ASP A 242 -13.56 5.83 16.34
CA ASP A 242 -14.21 6.60 17.41
C ASP A 242 -15.74 6.49 17.40
N ASP A 243 -16.28 5.58 16.57
CA ASP A 243 -17.72 5.33 16.40
C ASP A 243 -18.53 6.56 15.95
N SER A 244 -17.88 7.57 15.36
CA SER A 244 -18.55 8.75 14.79
C SER A 244 -19.04 8.55 13.35
N LYS A 245 -18.73 7.41 12.73
CA LYS A 245 -19.24 6.97 11.42
C LYS A 245 -19.48 5.46 11.40
N LEU A 246 -20.48 5.01 10.67
CA LEU A 246 -20.78 3.59 10.42
C LEU A 246 -20.16 3.10 9.11
N VAL A 247 -19.94 1.79 8.98
CA VAL A 247 -19.35 1.18 7.77
C VAL A 247 -20.22 1.46 6.55
N GLU A 248 -21.54 1.40 6.72
CA GLU A 248 -22.52 1.65 5.66
C GLU A 248 -22.45 3.10 5.17
N GLU A 249 -22.14 4.06 6.04
CA GLU A 249 -21.97 5.46 5.66
C GLU A 249 -20.70 5.66 4.83
N VAL A 250 -19.59 5.01 5.21
CA VAL A 250 -18.35 5.02 4.41
C VAL A 250 -18.61 4.47 3.01
N VAL A 251 -19.22 3.29 2.92
CA VAL A 251 -19.49 2.63 1.64
C VAL A 251 -20.44 3.49 0.79
N LYS A 252 -21.50 4.03 1.38
CA LYS A 252 -22.48 4.88 0.68
C LYS A 252 -21.84 6.16 0.12
N ASP A 253 -20.91 6.78 0.84
CA ASP A 253 -20.21 7.97 0.38
C ASP A 253 -19.36 7.68 -0.86
N ILE A 254 -18.68 6.53 -0.90
CA ILE A 254 -17.88 6.12 -2.07
C ILE A 254 -18.79 5.70 -3.23
N VAL A 255 -19.90 5.00 -2.97
CA VAL A 255 -20.89 4.65 -4.00
C VAL A 255 -21.46 5.90 -4.68
N SER A 256 -21.79 6.92 -3.88
CA SER A 256 -22.31 8.19 -4.40
C SER A 256 -21.25 8.86 -5.27
N TRP A 257 -20.01 8.90 -4.81
CA TRP A 257 -18.91 9.46 -5.58
C TRP A 257 -18.61 8.68 -6.88
N LYS A 258 -18.77 7.35 -6.89
CA LYS A 258 -18.66 6.53 -8.11
C LYS A 258 -19.69 6.89 -9.19
N GLN A 259 -20.83 7.47 -8.81
CA GLN A 259 -21.83 7.95 -9.77
C GLN A 259 -21.46 9.32 -10.36
N GLU A 260 -20.62 10.08 -9.66
CA GLU A 260 -20.23 11.46 -10.01
C GLU A 260 -18.87 11.52 -10.72
N SER A 261 -17.97 10.56 -10.45
CA SER A 261 -16.62 10.53 -10.99
C SER A 261 -16.31 9.24 -11.73
N GLN A 262 -15.59 9.38 -12.85
CA GLN A 262 -15.09 8.24 -13.63
C GLN A 262 -13.71 7.75 -13.15
N GLY A 263 -13.01 8.55 -12.33
CA GLY A 263 -11.67 8.25 -11.85
C GLY A 263 -11.32 8.90 -10.52
N GLY A 264 -10.29 8.37 -9.87
CA GLY A 264 -9.65 9.02 -8.74
C GLY A 264 -9.08 8.06 -7.70
N LEU A 265 -8.27 8.59 -6.81
CA LEU A 265 -7.65 7.85 -5.71
C LEU A 265 -8.49 8.01 -4.43
N ILE A 266 -8.76 6.88 -3.79
CA ILE A 266 -9.49 6.80 -2.52
C ILE A 266 -8.50 6.55 -1.39
N LEU A 267 -8.57 7.38 -0.35
CA LEU A 267 -7.82 7.20 0.89
C LEU A 267 -8.64 6.35 1.88
N GLU A 268 -8.07 5.22 2.29
CA GLU A 268 -8.54 4.30 3.33
C GLU A 268 -7.34 3.85 4.18
N HIS A 269 -7.60 3.13 5.27
CA HIS A 269 -6.58 2.65 6.20
C HIS A 269 -6.76 1.15 6.45
N ASP A 270 -5.66 0.40 6.65
CA ASP A 270 -5.70 -1.03 6.98
C ASP A 270 -5.20 -1.33 8.41
N SER A 271 -5.22 -0.33 9.28
CA SER A 271 -4.70 -0.40 10.65
C SER A 271 -5.65 -1.02 11.66
N THR A 272 -6.97 -1.05 11.41
CA THR A 272 -7.97 -1.60 12.34
C THR A 272 -8.94 -2.56 11.65
N VAL A 273 -9.56 -3.47 12.42
CA VAL A 273 -10.56 -4.39 11.85
C VAL A 273 -11.77 -3.66 11.23
N LYS A 274 -12.15 -2.51 11.77
CA LYS A 274 -13.31 -1.74 11.27
C LYS A 274 -13.00 -1.11 9.91
N THR A 275 -11.84 -0.48 9.77
CA THR A 275 -11.37 0.13 8.52
C THR A 275 -11.13 -0.95 7.45
N VAL A 276 -10.51 -2.08 7.82
CA VAL A 276 -10.38 -3.26 6.92
C VAL A 276 -11.73 -3.77 6.42
N ASN A 277 -12.75 -3.86 7.27
CA ASN A 277 -14.09 -4.29 6.84
C ASN A 277 -14.72 -3.30 5.84
N ALA A 278 -14.54 -2.00 6.06
CA ALA A 278 -14.99 -0.98 5.13
C ALA A 278 -14.25 -1.10 3.78
N GLY A 279 -12.92 -1.25 3.82
CA GLY A 279 -12.07 -1.46 2.64
C GLY A 279 -12.50 -2.64 1.77
N ILE A 280 -12.82 -3.79 2.39
CA ILE A 280 -13.33 -4.97 1.69
C ILE A 280 -14.67 -4.66 0.99
N ASN A 281 -15.59 -3.99 1.67
CA ASN A 281 -16.89 -3.63 1.11
C ASN A 281 -16.76 -2.64 -0.05
N VAL A 282 -15.88 -1.64 0.08
CA VAL A 282 -15.59 -0.68 -0.99
C VAL A 282 -14.93 -1.38 -2.18
N SER A 283 -13.98 -2.29 -1.96
CA SER A 283 -13.32 -3.04 -3.05
C SER A 283 -14.30 -3.84 -3.90
N ARG A 284 -15.18 -4.61 -3.25
CA ARG A 284 -16.24 -5.38 -3.91
C ARG A 284 -17.19 -4.49 -4.72
N MET A 285 -17.47 -3.29 -4.22
CA MET A 285 -18.34 -2.32 -4.87
C MET A 285 -17.68 -1.66 -6.08
N LEU A 286 -16.38 -1.32 -5.99
CA LEU A 286 -15.63 -0.72 -7.08
C LEU A 286 -15.45 -1.69 -8.25
N GLY A 287 -15.08 -2.94 -7.95
CA GLY A 287 -14.88 -4.00 -8.94
C GLY A 287 -13.50 -3.97 -9.60
N PRO A 288 -13.34 -4.59 -10.79
CA PRO A 288 -12.04 -4.95 -11.36
C PRO A 288 -11.26 -3.81 -12.01
N SER A 289 -11.86 -2.63 -12.20
CA SER A 289 -11.21 -1.52 -12.93
C SER A 289 -10.17 -0.76 -12.10
N GLN A 290 -9.88 -1.22 -10.88
CA GLN A 290 -8.93 -0.57 -9.98
C GLN A 290 -7.50 -0.71 -10.51
N LEU A 291 -6.71 0.33 -10.25
CA LEU A 291 -5.31 0.42 -10.63
C LEU A 291 -4.45 0.69 -9.38
N THR A 292 -3.22 0.21 -9.40
CA THR A 292 -2.20 0.73 -8.49
C THR A 292 -1.80 2.16 -8.88
N VAL A 293 -1.24 2.92 -7.96
CA VAL A 293 -0.79 4.31 -8.21
C VAL A 293 0.18 4.39 -9.39
N ALA A 294 1.06 3.40 -9.53
CA ALA A 294 2.00 3.34 -10.64
C ALA A 294 1.30 3.12 -11.99
N GLU A 295 0.27 2.27 -12.03
CA GLU A 295 -0.53 2.02 -13.23
C GLU A 295 -1.39 3.24 -13.61
N CYS A 296 -1.88 4.02 -12.64
CA CYS A 296 -2.61 5.27 -12.89
C CYS A 296 -1.82 6.26 -13.76
N ILE A 297 -0.49 6.24 -13.68
CA ILE A 297 0.42 7.15 -14.41
C ILE A 297 1.34 6.41 -15.40
N ASN A 298 1.08 5.13 -15.67
CA ASN A 298 1.90 4.28 -16.54
C ASN A 298 3.41 4.35 -16.23
N SER A 299 3.78 4.06 -14.98
CA SER A 299 5.15 4.17 -14.48
C SER A 299 5.60 2.91 -13.72
N ASN A 300 6.91 2.80 -13.49
CA ASN A 300 7.49 1.71 -12.69
C ASN A 300 7.08 1.82 -11.21
N TRP A 301 6.98 0.68 -10.53
CA TRP A 301 6.50 0.60 -9.15
C TRP A 301 7.59 0.98 -8.14
N TYR A 302 8.82 0.53 -8.39
CA TYR A 302 9.97 0.72 -7.51
C TYR A 302 11.12 1.39 -8.26
N GLN A 303 12.06 1.93 -7.51
CA GLN A 303 13.26 2.56 -8.11
C GLN A 303 14.28 1.53 -8.59
N ASN A 304 14.26 0.32 -8.01
CA ASN A 304 15.18 -0.77 -8.31
C ASN A 304 14.56 -1.84 -9.24
N GLN A 305 13.65 -1.42 -10.12
CA GLN A 305 13.05 -2.24 -11.19
C GLN A 305 13.76 -2.07 -12.53
#